data_AF-A0A7H8W894-F1
#
_entry.id   AF-A0A7H8W894-F1
#
_cell.length_a   1.000
_cell.length_b   1.000
_cell.length_c   1.000
_cell.angle_alpha   90.00
_cell.angle_beta   90.00
_cell.angle_gamma   90.00
#
_symmetry.space_group_name_H-M   'P 1'
#
loop_
_entity.id
_entity.type
_entity.pdbx_description
1 polymer ?
#
loop_
_entity_poly.entity_id
_entity_poly.type
_entity_poly.pdbx_seq_one_letter_code
_entity_poly.pdbx_strand_id
1 'polypeptide(L)'
;MKRIIFLLVAVSANALFVSCSKEQDSKDSYSKEKIEIPLTDYGFYHNEALDLYYKKYKGIDGKTTGLIIDEMLAELKIKYPDQFKNMDTNEVKLAFQGIDPKKFDIYSFWNSKKEELYASNKVSKRLGSLVDNIIENDMNYNQCMVAIENFKKANYLSKTNNPLTVNEQNELIVFENVLKSSNQYWTSKSNPTKKTNNQPGSKAIIADTMGALMFVYGGPMSLIAGGICSLFVNEAIPYESVPYEEESINL
;
A
#
# COMPACT_ATOMS: atom_id res chain seq x y z
N MET A 1 8.37 -75.30 -30.56
CA MET A 1 9.23 -74.09 -30.70
C MET A 1 9.78 -73.71 -29.33
N LYS A 2 11.12 -73.60 -29.25
CA LYS A 2 12.01 -72.87 -28.30
C LYS A 2 11.43 -72.46 -26.92
N ARG A 3 11.88 -73.10 -25.82
CA ARG A 3 13.01 -72.71 -24.90
C ARG A 3 12.75 -71.37 -24.18
N ILE A 4 12.40 -71.33 -22.89
CA ILE A 4 13.22 -71.56 -21.65
C ILE A 4 14.02 -70.30 -21.21
N ILE A 5 14.02 -70.06 -19.89
CA ILE A 5 14.86 -69.21 -19.00
C ILE A 5 14.31 -67.80 -18.71
N PHE A 6 13.87 -67.44 -17.48
CA PHE A 6 14.52 -67.31 -16.14
C PHE A 6 15.38 -66.05 -15.95
N LEU A 7 15.32 -65.52 -14.71
CA LEU A 7 16.21 -64.55 -14.05
C LEU A 7 16.04 -63.06 -14.42
N LEU A 8 16.27 -62.06 -13.55
CA LEU A 8 16.31 -61.87 -12.08
C LEU A 8 16.71 -60.38 -11.92
N VAL A 9 16.14 -59.69 -10.92
CA VAL A 9 16.74 -58.66 -10.03
C VAL A 9 17.73 -57.61 -10.59
N ALA A 10 17.40 -56.32 -10.38
CA ALA A 10 18.18 -55.28 -9.67
C ALA A 10 17.57 -53.89 -10.01
N VAL A 11 16.87 -53.20 -9.11
CA VAL A 11 17.38 -52.31 -8.03
C VAL A 11 18.30 -51.17 -8.54
N SER A 12 17.73 -49.95 -8.42
CA SER A 12 18.33 -48.62 -8.23
C SER A 12 19.22 -47.99 -9.31
N ALA A 13 18.75 -46.86 -9.85
CA ALA A 13 19.55 -45.64 -9.95
C ALA A 13 18.62 -44.41 -9.88
N ASN A 14 18.71 -43.66 -8.78
CA ASN A 14 18.25 -42.28 -8.72
C ASN A 14 18.99 -41.46 -9.78
N ALA A 15 18.24 -40.79 -10.65
CA ALA A 15 18.76 -39.66 -11.41
C ALA A 15 17.90 -38.44 -11.11
N LEU A 16 18.41 -37.63 -10.18
CA LEU A 16 18.05 -36.24 -9.97
C LEU A 16 18.14 -35.52 -11.33
N PHE A 17 17.01 -35.05 -11.86
CA PHE A 17 17.03 -34.08 -12.95
C PHE A 17 17.42 -32.71 -12.38
N VAL A 18 18.72 -32.52 -12.16
CA VAL A 18 19.37 -31.22 -12.25
C VAL A 18 19.78 -31.09 -13.71
N SER A 19 18.94 -30.46 -14.54
CA SER A 19 19.33 -30.03 -15.87
C SER A 19 19.54 -28.54 -15.86
N CYS A 20 20.82 -28.17 -15.78
CA CYS A 20 21.35 -26.88 -16.14
C CYS A 20 21.34 -26.81 -17.68
N SER A 21 20.35 -26.14 -18.28
CA SER A 21 20.44 -25.75 -19.69
C SER A 21 20.85 -24.28 -19.77
N LYS A 22 22.11 -24.07 -20.15
CA LYS A 22 22.62 -22.79 -20.60
C LYS A 22 21.84 -22.31 -21.82
N GLU A 23 21.55 -21.01 -21.78
CA GLU A 23 21.31 -20.05 -22.86
C GLU A 23 21.36 -20.57 -24.30
N GLN A 24 20.25 -20.34 -25.00
CA GLN A 24 20.28 -20.07 -26.43
C GLN A 24 19.43 -18.82 -26.68
N ASP A 25 20.11 -17.77 -27.13
CA ASP A 25 19.58 -16.46 -27.50
C ASP A 25 18.33 -16.55 -28.37
N SER A 26 17.24 -15.94 -27.90
CA SER A 26 16.23 -15.35 -28.78
C SER A 26 16.21 -13.84 -28.55
N LYS A 27 16.90 -13.13 -29.45
CA LYS A 27 16.63 -11.72 -29.75
C LYS A 27 15.16 -11.59 -30.17
N ASP A 28 14.33 -11.09 -29.26
CA ASP A 28 13.30 -10.07 -29.51
C ASP A 28 12.35 -10.02 -28.31
N SER A 29 12.75 -9.28 -27.29
CA SER A 29 11.81 -8.35 -26.68
C SER A 29 12.64 -7.17 -26.21
N TYR A 30 12.31 -5.97 -26.67
CA TYR A 30 12.62 -4.78 -25.89
C TYR A 30 11.92 -4.97 -24.55
N SER A 31 12.59 -5.60 -23.59
CA SER A 31 12.21 -5.54 -22.19
C SER A 31 12.35 -4.08 -21.83
N LYS A 32 11.25 -3.32 -21.92
CA LYS A 32 11.14 -2.06 -21.20
C LYS A 32 11.51 -2.44 -19.77
N GLU A 33 12.68 -2.02 -19.31
CA GLU A 33 13.04 -2.09 -17.90
C GLU A 33 11.83 -1.59 -17.14
N LYS A 34 11.17 -2.49 -16.42
CA LYS A 34 10.11 -2.14 -15.51
C LYS A 34 10.85 -1.41 -14.39
N ILE A 35 10.99 -0.10 -14.53
CA ILE A 35 11.53 0.76 -13.48
C ILE A 35 10.58 0.57 -12.30
N GLU A 36 11.00 -0.29 -11.38
CA GLU A 36 10.25 -0.67 -10.20
C GLU A 36 10.66 0.28 -9.10
N ILE A 37 9.69 1.01 -8.54
CA ILE A 37 9.94 1.87 -7.40
C ILE A 37 10.41 0.97 -6.25
N PRO A 38 11.57 1.23 -5.63
CA PRO A 38 11.99 0.49 -4.45
C PRO A 38 10.95 0.62 -3.34
N LEU A 39 10.64 -0.46 -2.62
CA LEU A 39 9.66 -0.44 -1.52
C LEU A 39 9.99 0.58 -0.43
N THR A 40 11.27 0.93 -0.28
CA THR A 40 11.76 1.98 0.62
C THR A 40 11.31 3.38 0.23
N ASP A 41 11.03 3.60 -1.05
CA ASP A 41 10.70 4.91 -1.61
C ASP A 41 9.19 5.13 -1.68
N TYR A 42 8.36 4.13 -1.34
CA TYR A 42 6.90 4.21 -1.42
C TYR A 42 6.36 5.38 -0.57
N GLY A 43 6.93 5.59 0.63
CA GLY A 43 6.55 6.71 1.49
C GLY A 43 6.86 8.09 0.88
N PHE A 44 7.96 8.22 0.15
CA PHE A 44 8.30 9.45 -0.57
C PHE A 44 7.27 9.75 -1.66
N TYR A 45 7.05 8.81 -2.57
CA TYR A 45 6.13 8.99 -3.69
C TYR A 45 4.68 9.14 -3.24
N HIS A 46 4.30 8.49 -2.14
CA HIS A 46 3.02 8.68 -1.48
C HIS A 46 2.78 10.15 -1.09
N ASN A 47 3.72 10.75 -0.34
CA ASN A 47 3.63 12.15 0.06
C ASN A 47 3.66 13.10 -1.14
N GLU A 48 4.47 12.79 -2.15
CA GLU A 48 4.51 13.55 -3.41
C GLU A 48 3.16 13.55 -4.13
N ALA A 49 2.45 12.42 -4.15
CA ALA A 49 1.13 12.33 -4.75
C ALA A 49 0.13 13.28 -4.07
N LEU A 50 0.11 13.27 -2.73
CA LEU A 50 -0.74 14.16 -1.92
C LEU A 50 -0.37 15.62 -2.13
N ASP A 51 0.91 15.95 -2.05
CA ASP A 51 1.42 17.31 -2.21
C ASP A 51 1.08 17.91 -3.58
N LEU A 52 1.35 17.16 -4.65
CA LEU A 52 1.04 17.60 -6.01
C LEU A 52 -0.46 17.81 -6.22
N TYR A 53 -1.28 16.89 -5.69
CA TYR A 53 -2.73 17.02 -5.77
C TYR A 53 -3.20 18.29 -5.08
N TYR A 54 -2.86 18.50 -3.82
CA TYR A 54 -3.32 19.67 -3.09
C TYR A 54 -2.72 21.00 -3.59
N LYS A 55 -1.52 21.00 -4.16
CA LYS A 55 -0.95 22.19 -4.81
C LYS A 55 -1.77 22.65 -6.01
N LYS A 56 -2.32 21.71 -6.77
CA LYS A 56 -3.06 21.99 -8.00
C LYS A 56 -4.58 22.11 -7.77
N TYR A 57 -5.11 21.35 -6.81
CA TYR A 57 -6.53 21.20 -6.57
C TYR A 57 -6.91 21.65 -5.16
N LYS A 58 -8.02 22.38 -5.04
CA LYS A 58 -8.51 22.93 -3.75
C LYS A 58 -9.31 21.90 -2.92
N GLY A 59 -9.01 20.61 -3.01
CA GLY A 59 -9.75 19.52 -2.36
C GLY A 59 -10.56 18.66 -3.34
N ILE A 60 -11.67 18.11 -2.86
CA ILE A 60 -12.43 17.04 -3.57
C ILE A 60 -13.84 17.43 -4.00
N ASP A 61 -14.24 18.68 -3.80
CA ASP A 61 -15.61 19.14 -4.05
C ASP A 61 -16.03 18.96 -5.51
N GLY A 62 -17.20 18.33 -5.70
CA GLY A 62 -17.78 18.07 -7.03
C GLY A 62 -17.07 16.99 -7.84
N LYS A 63 -16.10 16.29 -7.26
CA LYS A 63 -15.31 15.26 -7.96
C LYS A 63 -15.77 13.86 -7.60
N THR A 64 -15.75 12.95 -8.57
CA THR A 64 -15.89 11.52 -8.32
C THR A 64 -14.56 10.92 -7.87
N THR A 65 -14.59 9.82 -7.13
CA THR A 65 -13.36 9.12 -6.73
C THR A 65 -12.48 8.75 -7.93
N GLY A 66 -13.09 8.29 -9.03
CA GLY A 66 -12.35 7.94 -10.24
C GLY A 66 -11.59 9.12 -10.83
N LEU A 67 -12.19 10.32 -10.83
CA LEU A 67 -11.53 11.54 -11.29
C LEU A 67 -10.34 11.92 -10.38
N ILE A 68 -10.52 11.83 -9.05
CA ILE A 68 -9.46 12.14 -8.09
C ILE A 68 -8.26 11.20 -8.27
N ILE A 69 -8.52 9.90 -8.46
CA ILE A 69 -7.47 8.90 -8.76
C ILE A 69 -6.70 9.26 -10.03
N ASP A 70 -7.42 9.63 -11.10
CA ASP A 70 -6.81 10.01 -12.38
C ASP A 70 -5.96 11.28 -12.26
N GLU A 71 -6.45 12.27 -11.52
CA GLU A 71 -5.73 13.53 -11.28
C GLU A 71 -4.45 13.31 -10.46
N MET A 72 -4.51 12.55 -9.36
CA MET A 72 -3.32 12.20 -8.57
C MET A 72 -2.28 11.47 -9.42
N LEU A 73 -2.73 10.51 -10.24
CA LEU A 73 -1.84 9.79 -11.14
C LEU A 73 -1.26 10.70 -12.24
N ALA A 74 -2.06 11.60 -12.81
CA ALA A 74 -1.61 12.50 -13.85
C ALA A 74 -0.45 13.39 -13.37
N GLU A 75 -0.55 13.96 -12.17
CA GLU A 75 0.54 14.79 -11.61
C GLU A 75 1.82 13.98 -11.39
N LEU A 76 1.70 12.76 -10.87
CA LEU A 76 2.85 11.86 -10.72
C LEU A 76 3.47 11.48 -12.07
N LYS A 77 2.65 11.19 -13.09
CA LYS A 77 3.13 10.90 -14.46
C LYS A 77 3.87 12.09 -15.09
N ILE A 78 3.46 13.31 -14.78
CA ILE A 78 4.13 14.53 -15.27
C ILE A 78 5.49 14.69 -14.58
N LYS A 79 5.55 14.55 -13.25
CA LYS A 79 6.79 14.81 -12.49
C LYS A 79 7.78 13.64 -12.51
N TYR A 80 7.28 12.41 -12.52
CA TYR A 80 8.04 11.17 -12.43
C TYR A 80 7.58 10.16 -13.52
N PRO A 81 7.72 10.50 -14.82
CA PRO A 81 7.18 9.70 -15.92
C PRO A 81 7.74 8.29 -15.96
N ASP A 82 9.01 8.09 -15.59
CA ASP A 82 9.65 6.79 -15.67
C ASP A 82 9.09 5.77 -14.68
N GLN A 83 8.69 6.24 -13.51
CA GLN A 83 8.11 5.44 -12.44
C GLN A 83 6.62 5.15 -12.71
N PHE A 84 5.91 6.05 -13.40
CA PHE A 84 4.44 6.03 -13.41
C PHE A 84 3.76 5.92 -14.78
N LYS A 85 4.47 6.07 -15.91
CA LYS A 85 3.87 6.13 -17.26
C LYS A 85 2.89 4.99 -17.59
N ASN A 86 3.17 3.76 -17.14
CA ASN A 86 2.41 2.57 -17.47
C ASN A 86 1.50 2.06 -16.34
N MET A 87 1.19 2.88 -15.33
CA MET A 87 0.32 2.44 -14.24
C MET A 87 -1.14 2.28 -14.65
N ASP A 88 -1.73 1.17 -14.21
CA ASP A 88 -3.14 0.83 -14.36
C ASP A 88 -3.93 1.23 -13.10
N THR A 89 -5.01 1.98 -13.28
CA THR A 89 -5.87 2.45 -12.18
C THR A 89 -7.13 1.62 -11.98
N ASN A 90 -7.41 0.65 -12.85
CA ASN A 90 -8.70 -0.04 -12.91
C ASN A 90 -9.06 -0.68 -11.56
N GLU A 91 -8.14 -1.40 -10.94
CA GLU A 91 -8.42 -2.11 -9.71
C GLU A 91 -8.67 -1.18 -8.52
N VAL A 92 -7.88 -0.09 -8.41
CA VAL A 92 -8.12 0.94 -7.40
C VAL A 92 -9.48 1.59 -7.64
N LYS A 93 -9.78 2.01 -8.88
CA LYS A 93 -11.07 2.62 -9.23
C LYS A 93 -12.26 1.71 -8.92
N LEU A 94 -12.16 0.41 -9.22
CA LEU A 94 -13.18 -0.57 -8.90
C LEU A 94 -13.37 -0.72 -7.39
N ALA A 95 -12.28 -0.77 -6.64
CA ALA A 95 -12.36 -0.90 -5.19
C ALA A 95 -13.03 0.30 -4.51
N PHE A 96 -12.85 1.50 -5.07
CA PHE A 96 -13.49 2.73 -4.61
C PHE A 96 -14.81 3.07 -5.32
N GLN A 97 -15.33 2.18 -6.16
CA GLN A 97 -16.56 2.44 -6.90
C GLN A 97 -17.75 2.63 -5.94
N GLY A 98 -18.50 3.73 -6.12
CA GLY A 98 -19.67 4.04 -5.31
C GLY A 98 -19.36 4.57 -3.90
N ILE A 99 -18.08 4.75 -3.55
CA ILE A 99 -17.69 5.43 -2.32
C ILE A 99 -17.94 6.93 -2.46
N ASP A 100 -18.63 7.51 -1.49
CA ASP A 100 -18.73 8.95 -1.29
C ASP A 100 -17.50 9.43 -0.50
N PRO A 101 -16.57 10.17 -1.12
CA PRO A 101 -15.37 10.67 -0.45
C PRO A 101 -15.66 11.47 0.83
N LYS A 102 -16.79 12.18 0.91
CA LYS A 102 -17.15 13.01 2.08
C LYS A 102 -17.71 12.22 3.25
N LYS A 103 -18.00 10.93 3.06
CA LYS A 103 -18.50 10.02 4.08
C LYS A 103 -17.56 8.82 4.26
N PHE A 104 -16.34 8.94 3.76
CA PHE A 104 -15.38 7.86 3.80
C PHE A 104 -14.97 7.57 5.24
N ASP A 105 -15.06 6.31 5.61
CA ASP A 105 -14.59 5.78 6.89
C ASP A 105 -13.64 4.61 6.60
N ILE A 106 -12.38 4.78 6.99
CA ILE A 106 -11.33 3.80 6.68
C ILE A 106 -11.60 2.44 7.34
N TYR A 107 -12.22 2.43 8.53
CA TYR A 107 -12.58 1.19 9.22
C TYR A 107 -13.64 0.40 8.45
N SER A 108 -14.72 1.06 8.05
CA SER A 108 -15.77 0.47 7.23
C SER A 108 -15.23 -0.01 5.90
N PHE A 109 -14.34 0.77 5.27
CA PHE A 109 -13.71 0.40 4.01
C PHE A 109 -12.84 -0.86 4.16
N TRP A 110 -11.96 -0.90 5.17
CA TRP A 110 -11.14 -2.07 5.48
C TRP A 110 -11.99 -3.33 5.70
N ASN A 111 -13.02 -3.25 6.56
CA ASN A 111 -13.87 -4.41 6.83
C ASN A 111 -14.68 -4.87 5.61
N SER A 112 -15.01 -3.95 4.69
CA SER A 112 -15.68 -4.32 3.44
C SER A 112 -14.78 -5.09 2.46
N LYS A 113 -13.45 -5.02 2.63
CA LYS A 113 -12.47 -5.58 1.69
C LYS A 113 -11.62 -6.72 2.28
N LYS A 114 -11.40 -6.76 3.59
CA LYS A 114 -10.38 -7.62 4.21
C LYS A 114 -10.57 -9.12 3.92
N GLU A 115 -11.81 -9.61 3.92
CA GLU A 115 -12.08 -11.02 3.64
C GLU A 115 -11.75 -11.41 2.19
N GLU A 116 -12.00 -10.51 1.22
CA GLU A 116 -11.61 -10.71 -0.17
C GLU A 116 -10.09 -10.71 -0.32
N LEU A 117 -9.40 -9.78 0.36
CA LEU A 117 -7.94 -9.70 0.37
C LEU A 117 -7.29 -10.95 0.99
N TYR A 118 -7.90 -11.50 2.03
CA TYR A 118 -7.46 -12.76 2.65
C TYR A 118 -7.72 -13.96 1.73
N ALA A 119 -8.92 -14.06 1.15
CA ALA A 119 -9.28 -15.18 0.27
C ALA A 119 -8.41 -15.22 -1.00
N SER A 120 -7.98 -14.05 -1.48
CA SER A 120 -7.11 -13.90 -2.65
C SER A 120 -5.61 -13.96 -2.34
N ASN A 121 -5.22 -14.14 -1.07
CA ASN A 121 -3.83 -14.09 -0.60
C ASN A 121 -3.10 -12.78 -0.95
N LYS A 122 -3.84 -11.68 -1.12
CA LYS A 122 -3.31 -10.33 -1.37
C LYS A 122 -2.82 -9.65 -0.09
N VAL A 123 -3.40 -10.02 1.05
CA VAL A 123 -2.97 -9.63 2.39
C VAL A 123 -3.06 -10.87 3.27
N SER A 124 -2.05 -11.15 4.08
CA SER A 124 -2.14 -12.28 5.00
C SER A 124 -3.08 -11.99 6.18
N LYS A 125 -3.79 -13.00 6.68
CA LYS A 125 -4.61 -12.85 7.91
C LYS A 125 -3.79 -12.35 9.10
N ARG A 126 -2.52 -12.72 9.16
CA ARG A 126 -1.59 -12.31 10.22
C ARG A 126 -1.34 -10.81 10.21
N LEU A 127 -1.04 -10.24 9.05
CA LEU A 127 -0.92 -8.78 8.88
C LEU A 127 -2.27 -8.10 9.02
N GLY A 128 -3.34 -8.73 8.54
CA GLY A 128 -4.72 -8.30 8.78
C GLY A 128 -5.05 -8.11 10.25
N SER A 129 -4.64 -9.04 11.12
CA SER A 129 -4.83 -8.92 12.57
C SER A 129 -4.05 -7.76 13.21
N LEU A 130 -2.88 -7.40 12.66
CA LEU A 130 -2.17 -6.19 13.09
C LEU A 130 -3.01 -4.94 12.79
N VAL A 131 -3.59 -4.87 11.59
CA VAL A 131 -4.47 -3.77 11.18
C VAL A 131 -5.74 -3.72 12.02
N ASP A 132 -6.43 -4.84 12.22
CA ASP A 132 -7.61 -4.92 13.07
C ASP A 132 -7.29 -4.41 14.49
N ASN A 133 -6.18 -4.85 15.07
CA ASN A 133 -5.73 -4.38 16.39
C ASN A 133 -5.43 -2.87 16.42
N ILE A 134 -4.83 -2.30 15.37
CA ILE A 134 -4.58 -0.86 15.27
C ILE A 134 -5.91 -0.09 15.29
N ILE A 135 -6.91 -0.55 14.55
CA ILE A 135 -8.19 0.16 14.43
C ILE A 135 -9.05 -0.02 15.68
N GLU A 136 -9.18 -1.24 16.19
CA GLU A 136 -10.00 -1.55 17.37
C GLU A 136 -9.56 -0.78 18.62
N ASN A 137 -8.26 -0.45 18.70
CA ASN A 137 -7.69 0.30 19.81
C ASN A 137 -7.50 1.80 19.52
N ASP A 138 -8.00 2.31 18.38
CA ASP A 138 -7.86 3.71 17.93
C ASP A 138 -6.42 4.24 18.10
N MET A 139 -5.44 3.45 17.66
CA MET A 139 -4.03 3.71 17.94
C MET A 139 -3.51 4.93 17.19
N ASN A 140 -2.83 5.85 17.87
CA ASN A 140 -2.09 6.93 17.20
C ASN A 140 -0.78 6.42 16.54
N TYR A 141 -0.08 7.29 15.81
CA TYR A 141 1.17 6.96 15.12
C TYR A 141 2.21 6.24 16.02
N ASN A 142 2.46 6.75 17.23
CA ASN A 142 3.46 6.16 18.13
C ASN A 142 3.02 4.77 18.60
N GLN A 143 1.73 4.58 18.89
CA GLN A 143 1.17 3.28 19.24
C GLN A 143 1.25 2.29 18.07
N CYS A 144 0.98 2.75 16.84
CA CYS A 144 1.13 1.94 15.62
C CYS A 144 2.59 1.49 15.43
N MET A 145 3.56 2.39 15.60
CA MET A 145 4.99 2.05 15.52
C MET A 145 5.38 0.97 16.54
N VAL A 146 4.89 1.09 17.79
CA VAL A 146 5.12 0.07 18.82
C VAL A 146 4.47 -1.27 18.45
N ALA A 147 3.24 -1.26 17.91
CA ALA A 147 2.55 -2.46 17.46
C ALA A 147 3.30 -3.16 16.32
N ILE A 148 3.80 -2.40 15.34
CA ILE A 148 4.63 -2.90 14.24
C ILE A 148 5.91 -3.55 14.78
N GLU A 149 6.63 -2.90 15.68
CA GLU A 149 7.88 -3.44 16.24
C GLU A 149 7.64 -4.72 17.06
N ASN A 150 6.54 -4.79 17.81
CA ASN A 150 6.15 -6.00 18.52
C ASN A 150 5.77 -7.12 17.56
N PHE A 151 5.02 -6.79 16.49
CA PHE A 151 4.67 -7.74 15.43
C PHE A 151 5.93 -8.30 14.76
N LYS A 152 6.91 -7.44 14.43
CA LYS A 152 8.20 -7.87 13.88
C LYS A 152 8.92 -8.80 14.85
N LYS A 153 9.11 -8.42 16.12
CA LYS A 153 9.80 -9.25 17.11
C LYS A 153 9.16 -10.64 17.24
N ALA A 154 7.83 -10.70 17.23
CA ALA A 154 7.10 -11.96 17.30
C ALA A 154 7.24 -12.84 16.04
N ASN A 155 7.56 -12.26 14.87
CA ASN A 155 7.53 -12.99 13.60
C ASN A 155 8.85 -13.00 12.78
N TYR A 156 9.86 -12.20 13.13
CA TYR A 156 11.18 -12.13 12.47
C TYR A 156 12.28 -12.93 13.17
N LEU A 157 12.20 -13.08 14.50
CA LEU A 157 13.19 -13.88 15.21
C LEU A 157 12.96 -15.36 14.88
N SER A 158 14.02 -16.04 14.45
CA SER A 158 14.10 -17.47 14.06
C SER A 158 13.65 -18.50 15.11
N LYS A 159 12.92 -18.07 16.15
CA LYS A 159 12.44 -18.88 17.27
C LYS A 159 10.94 -19.18 17.20
N THR A 160 10.22 -18.71 16.19
CA THR A 160 8.84 -19.14 15.94
C THR A 160 8.80 -20.16 14.80
N ASN A 161 7.94 -21.17 14.92
CA ASN A 161 7.78 -22.24 13.91
C ASN A 161 7.23 -21.75 12.56
N ASN A 162 6.96 -20.44 12.40
CA ASN A 162 6.36 -19.86 11.21
C ASN A 162 6.78 -18.38 11.03
N PRO A 163 7.99 -18.10 10.51
CA PRO A 163 8.43 -16.74 10.23
C PRO A 163 7.55 -16.05 9.17
N LEU A 164 7.67 -14.72 9.03
CA LEU A 164 7.00 -14.01 7.93
C LEU A 164 7.53 -14.50 6.58
N THR A 165 6.62 -14.75 5.64
CA THR A 165 6.97 -14.96 4.23
C THR A 165 7.58 -13.70 3.63
N VAL A 166 8.31 -13.83 2.51
CA VAL A 166 8.90 -12.66 1.82
C VAL A 166 7.83 -11.62 1.45
N ASN A 167 6.64 -12.06 1.04
CA ASN A 167 5.53 -11.15 0.73
C ASN A 167 5.06 -10.40 1.98
N GLU A 168 4.83 -11.09 3.10
CA GLU A 168 4.45 -10.44 4.36
C GLU A 168 5.51 -9.44 4.84
N GLN A 169 6.79 -9.74 4.60
CA GLN A 169 7.88 -8.81 4.93
C GLN A 169 7.84 -7.56 4.06
N ASN A 170 7.63 -7.72 2.75
CA ASN A 170 7.49 -6.60 1.80
C ASN A 170 6.27 -5.74 2.11
N GLU A 171 5.14 -6.36 2.42
CA GLU A 171 3.90 -5.70 2.86
C GLU A 171 4.13 -4.87 4.11
N LEU A 172 4.82 -5.43 5.10
CA LEU A 172 5.14 -4.74 6.34
C LEU A 172 6.11 -3.56 6.12
N ILE A 173 7.07 -3.70 5.20
CA ILE A 173 7.97 -2.60 4.81
C ILE A 173 7.18 -1.45 4.20
N VAL A 174 6.26 -1.73 3.27
CA VAL A 174 5.40 -0.69 2.67
C VAL A 174 4.52 -0.02 3.73
N PHE A 175 3.86 -0.83 4.56
CA PHE A 175 3.00 -0.35 5.65
C PHE A 175 3.77 0.62 6.56
N GLU A 176 4.95 0.21 7.05
CA GLU A 176 5.76 1.03 7.94
C GLU A 176 6.31 2.29 7.26
N ASN A 177 6.80 2.18 6.01
CA ASN A 177 7.35 3.34 5.29
C ASN A 177 6.28 4.40 5.03
N VAL A 178 5.10 3.98 4.58
CA VAL A 178 3.98 4.91 4.35
C VAL A 178 3.52 5.51 5.67
N LEU A 179 3.44 4.74 6.76
CA LEU A 179 3.08 5.27 8.08
C LEU A 179 4.05 6.38 8.55
N LYS A 180 5.37 6.16 8.41
CA LYS A 180 6.40 7.14 8.77
C LYS A 180 6.33 8.39 7.92
N SER A 181 6.27 8.23 6.60
CA SER A 181 6.23 9.36 5.66
C SER A 181 4.94 10.15 5.80
N SER A 182 3.81 9.47 5.94
CA SER A 182 2.51 10.11 6.16
C SER A 182 2.52 10.92 7.46
N ASN A 183 3.11 10.39 8.55
CA ASN A 183 3.28 11.18 9.77
C ASN A 183 4.11 12.45 9.53
N GLN A 184 5.19 12.38 8.77
CA GLN A 184 5.97 13.58 8.39
C GLN A 184 5.11 14.58 7.61
N TYR A 185 4.27 14.12 6.69
CA TYR A 185 3.41 14.97 5.88
C TYR A 185 2.32 15.66 6.70
N TRP A 186 1.49 14.91 7.42
CA TRP A 186 0.35 15.47 8.13
C TRP A 186 0.73 16.26 9.39
N THR A 187 1.91 16.01 9.96
CA THR A 187 2.40 16.77 11.12
C THR A 187 3.25 17.99 10.73
N SER A 188 3.70 18.11 9.48
CA SER A 188 4.48 19.28 9.03
C SER A 188 3.71 20.60 9.19
N LYS A 189 4.39 21.64 9.68
CA LYS A 189 3.82 22.99 9.85
C LYS A 189 3.57 23.72 8.53
N SER A 190 4.19 23.29 7.44
CA SER A 190 4.18 23.98 6.14
C SER A 190 3.06 23.55 5.20
N ASN A 191 2.19 22.61 5.60
CA ASN A 191 1.19 22.03 4.70
C ASN A 191 -0.17 22.75 4.87
N PRO A 192 -0.62 23.52 3.86
CA PRO A 192 -1.80 24.39 3.94
C PRO A 192 -3.15 23.65 3.89
N THR A 193 -3.15 22.33 3.97
CA THR A 193 -4.29 21.44 3.68
C THR A 193 -4.96 20.88 4.93
N LYS A 194 -4.53 21.34 6.12
CA LYS A 194 -5.07 20.91 7.41
C LYS A 194 -6.43 21.55 7.65
N LYS A 195 -7.50 20.78 7.43
CA LYS A 195 -8.87 21.18 7.77
C LYS A 195 -9.21 21.09 9.26
N THR A 196 -8.27 21.09 10.21
CA THR A 196 -8.66 21.06 11.64
C THR A 196 -7.66 21.70 12.62
N ASN A 197 -8.19 22.18 13.74
CA ASN A 197 -7.47 22.34 15.02
C ASN A 197 -7.58 21.10 15.94
N ASN A 198 -8.24 20.01 15.50
CA ASN A 198 -8.28 18.68 16.14
C ASN A 198 -7.74 17.60 15.16
N GLN A 199 -6.42 17.47 15.16
CA GLN A 199 -5.55 16.70 14.27
C GLN A 199 -6.20 15.60 13.38
N PRO A 200 -6.37 15.82 12.06
CA PRO A 200 -6.49 14.76 11.05
C PRO A 200 -5.26 13.85 11.06
N GLY A 201 -4.18 14.25 11.74
CA GLY A 201 -2.93 13.52 11.92
C GLY A 201 -3.14 12.03 12.07
N SER A 202 -3.61 11.53 13.22
CA SER A 202 -3.62 10.09 13.46
C SER A 202 -4.48 9.29 12.46
N LYS A 203 -5.71 9.74 12.17
CA LYS A 203 -6.62 8.98 11.30
C LYS A 203 -6.22 9.02 9.82
N ALA A 204 -5.76 10.18 9.32
CA ALA A 204 -5.22 10.29 7.97
C ALA A 204 -3.93 9.45 7.83
N ILE A 205 -3.06 9.49 8.85
CA ILE A 205 -1.82 8.70 8.89
C ILE A 205 -2.09 7.19 8.84
N ILE A 206 -3.07 6.73 9.61
CA ILE A 206 -3.47 5.33 9.62
C ILE A 206 -4.13 4.95 8.28
N ALA A 207 -4.97 5.84 7.74
CA ALA A 207 -5.65 5.61 6.46
C ALA A 207 -4.66 5.49 5.29
N ASP A 208 -3.59 6.29 5.29
CA ASP A 208 -2.53 6.18 4.29
C ASP A 208 -1.88 4.80 4.27
N THR A 209 -1.44 4.34 5.45
CA THR A 209 -0.74 3.06 5.54
C THR A 209 -1.66 1.87 5.29
N MET A 210 -2.91 1.94 5.76
CA MET A 210 -3.92 0.91 5.49
C MET A 210 -4.27 0.84 4.01
N GLY A 211 -4.52 1.99 3.37
CA GLY A 211 -4.76 2.05 1.93
C GLY A 211 -3.57 1.50 1.15
N ALA A 212 -2.34 1.84 1.53
CA ALA A 212 -1.16 1.27 0.87
C ALA A 212 -1.08 -0.26 1.01
N LEU A 213 -1.32 -0.81 2.20
CA LEU A 213 -1.33 -2.26 2.41
C LEU A 213 -2.45 -2.96 1.64
N MET A 214 -3.66 -2.39 1.62
CA MET A 214 -4.81 -2.95 0.90
C MET A 214 -4.56 -3.11 -0.59
N PHE A 215 -3.65 -2.34 -1.18
CA PHE A 215 -3.37 -2.35 -2.62
C PHE A 215 -1.90 -2.66 -2.94
N VAL A 216 -1.14 -3.19 -1.99
CA VAL A 216 0.31 -3.46 -2.11
C VAL A 216 0.66 -4.33 -3.33
N TYR A 217 -0.20 -5.28 -3.69
CA TYR A 217 -0.06 -6.14 -4.87
C TYR A 217 -0.21 -5.37 -6.19
N GLY A 218 -0.82 -4.18 -6.17
CA GLY A 218 -0.88 -3.24 -7.30
C GLY A 218 0.42 -2.47 -7.52
N GLY A 219 1.48 -2.78 -6.76
CA GLY A 219 2.78 -2.16 -6.86
C GLY A 219 2.71 -0.66 -6.57
N PRO A 220 3.30 0.20 -7.42
CA PRO A 220 3.26 1.66 -7.25
C PRO A 220 1.87 2.29 -7.24
N MET A 221 0.77 1.58 -7.53
CA MET A 221 -0.57 2.14 -7.29
C MET A 221 -0.98 2.13 -5.82
N SER A 222 -0.35 1.30 -4.99
CA SER A 222 -0.62 1.24 -3.56
C SER A 222 -0.39 2.57 -2.84
N LEU A 223 0.68 3.29 -3.18
CA LEU A 223 0.97 4.62 -2.62
C LEU A 223 -0.11 5.65 -2.95
N ILE A 224 -0.69 5.58 -4.16
CA ILE A 224 -1.79 6.46 -4.59
C ILE A 224 -3.05 6.06 -3.83
N ALA A 225 -3.35 4.76 -3.73
CA ALA A 225 -4.51 4.29 -2.99
C ALA A 225 -4.46 4.66 -1.50
N GLY A 226 -3.27 4.62 -0.88
CA GLY A 226 -3.01 5.19 0.44
C GLY A 226 -3.37 6.68 0.48
N GLY A 227 -2.81 7.48 -0.44
CA GLY A 227 -3.06 8.92 -0.47
C GLY A 227 -4.54 9.28 -0.70
N ILE A 228 -5.26 8.49 -1.49
CA ILE A 228 -6.71 8.63 -1.66
C ILE A 228 -7.44 8.39 -0.32
N CYS A 229 -7.04 7.38 0.45
CA CYS A 229 -7.67 7.08 1.73
C CYS A 229 -7.51 8.25 2.71
N SER A 230 -6.31 8.81 2.89
CA SER A 230 -6.12 9.95 3.80
C SER A 230 -6.75 11.24 3.28
N LEU A 231 -6.70 11.49 1.97
CA LEU A 231 -7.40 12.60 1.35
C LEU A 231 -8.88 12.54 1.71
N PHE A 232 -9.53 11.38 1.58
CA PHE A 232 -10.94 11.24 1.90
C PHE A 232 -11.22 11.33 3.39
N VAL A 233 -10.38 10.72 4.25
CA VAL A 233 -10.50 10.88 5.70
C VAL A 233 -10.38 12.35 6.11
N ASN A 234 -9.43 13.10 5.55
CA ASN A 234 -9.26 14.52 5.84
C ASN A 234 -10.44 15.37 5.35
N GLU A 235 -10.99 15.04 4.18
CA GLU A 235 -12.07 15.81 3.55
C GLU A 235 -13.46 15.45 4.09
N ALA A 236 -13.63 14.28 4.72
CA ALA A 236 -14.84 13.89 5.43
C ALA A 236 -15.03 14.64 6.76
N ILE A 237 -14.03 15.38 7.22
CA ILE A 237 -14.12 16.17 8.46
C ILE A 237 -14.96 17.44 8.20
N PRO A 238 -16.03 17.69 8.98
CA PRO A 238 -16.86 18.89 8.81
C PRO A 238 -16.07 20.19 9.03
N TYR A 239 -16.31 21.20 8.17
CA TYR A 239 -15.69 22.53 8.20
C TYR A 239 -15.89 23.28 9.54
N GLU A 240 -16.96 22.98 10.27
CA GLU A 240 -17.30 23.64 11.55
C GLU A 240 -16.39 23.24 12.73
N SER A 241 -15.42 22.35 12.49
CA SER A 241 -14.40 21.96 13.48
C SER A 241 -13.07 22.76 13.38
N VAL A 242 -13.06 23.83 12.57
CA VAL A 242 -11.91 24.73 12.38
C VAL A 242 -12.18 26.07 13.06
N PRO A 243 -11.59 26.36 14.24
CA PRO A 243 -11.46 27.72 14.71
C PRO A 243 -10.71 28.53 13.65
N TYR A 244 -11.36 29.57 13.12
CA TYR A 244 -10.73 30.61 12.34
C TYR A 244 -9.54 31.17 13.15
N GLU A 245 -8.31 30.87 12.73
CA GLU A 245 -7.18 31.74 13.10
C GLU A 245 -7.28 32.95 12.17
N GLU A 246 -7.79 34.06 12.70
CA GLU A 246 -7.58 35.37 12.08
C GLU A 246 -6.06 35.55 11.93
N GLU A 247 -5.58 35.59 10.69
CA GLU A 247 -4.28 36.20 10.41
C GLU A 247 -4.36 37.64 10.92
N SER A 248 -3.71 37.90 12.04
CA SER A 248 -3.47 39.26 12.50
C SER A 248 -2.59 39.94 11.47
N ILE A 249 -3.23 40.73 10.60
CA ILE A 249 -2.53 41.69 9.76
C ILE A 249 -1.94 42.72 10.72
N ASN A 250 -0.64 42.60 11.00
CA ASN A 250 0.12 43.69 11.61
C ASN A 250 0.20 44.82 10.58
N LEU A 251 -0.63 45.84 10.76
CA LEU A 251 -0.48 47.16 10.15
C LEU A 251 0.61 47.96 10.87
#